data_AF-A0A314YDN3-F1
#
_entry.id   AF-A0A314YDN3-F1
#
_cell.length_a   1.000
_cell.length_b   1.000
_cell.length_c   1.000
_cell.angle_alpha   90.00
_cell.angle_beta   90.00
_cell.angle_gamma   90.00
#
_symmetry.space_group_name_H-M   'P 1'
#
loop_
_entity.id
_entity.type
_entity.pdbx_description
1 polymer ?
#
loop_
_entity_poly.entity_id
_entity_poly.type
_entity_poly.pdbx_seq_one_letter_code
_entity_poly.pdbx_strand_id
1 'polypeptide(L)'
;MEGSSIIQPPYEIENPYIPLVTSMRKQLDSLPPLSSDCCIYKVPERLRHLSEKAYTPQLVAIGPLHNGKEGLKAMEEHKKSYLQDQEAKLRGCYAETIEFSSDEFVTIILVDLAFIIELLLKYNFPELRDENDRIFNKPLMLQDVWPDLQLLENQLPFFILEDLYDPDKITVSFNSKNTERLTIINLTFEFFTSLMHIEGMEDNPNRLSKVAHFVDFIRSLCLPLESPETGGPVRTVTTPRATELHRAGVKLKVGSCKNLFDIRFADGILEIPKLTLRDATLLTIKNLIAFEQCQCNKMFCTHPKGCEVARTVRNSRK
;
A
#
# COMPACT_ATOMS: atom_id res chain seq x y z
N MET A 1 -68.35 -52.97 -15.04
CA MET A 1 -67.46 -52.35 -16.03
C MET A 1 -67.42 -50.87 -15.72
N GLU A 2 -66.40 -50.45 -14.97
CA GLU A 2 -66.05 -49.05 -14.78
C GLU A 2 -65.42 -48.54 -16.08
N GLY A 3 -65.87 -47.39 -16.56
CA GLY A 3 -65.33 -46.71 -17.74
C GLY A 3 -65.09 -45.26 -17.40
N SER A 4 -63.82 -44.95 -17.13
CA SER A 4 -63.29 -43.68 -16.63
C SER A 4 -63.45 -42.55 -17.64
N SER A 5 -64.16 -41.47 -17.29
CA SER A 5 -64.10 -40.18 -17.99
C SER A 5 -62.97 -39.35 -17.38
N ILE A 6 -61.80 -39.43 -18.01
CA ILE A 6 -60.66 -38.53 -17.73
C ILE A 6 -61.01 -37.16 -18.31
N ILE A 7 -61.33 -36.20 -17.44
CA ILE A 7 -61.37 -34.78 -17.80
C ILE A 7 -59.92 -34.30 -17.83
N GLN A 8 -59.35 -34.19 -19.04
CA GLN A 8 -58.09 -33.47 -19.24
C GLN A 8 -58.30 -31.99 -18.91
N PRO A 9 -57.38 -31.33 -18.17
CA PRO A 9 -57.46 -29.89 -17.96
C PRO A 9 -57.27 -29.17 -19.30
N PRO A 10 -57.91 -28.00 -19.51
CA PRO A 10 -57.82 -27.28 -20.76
C PRO A 10 -56.36 -26.87 -20.98
N TYR A 11 -55.84 -27.20 -22.16
CA TYR A 11 -54.55 -26.80 -22.69
C TYR A 11 -54.14 -25.42 -22.15
N GLU A 12 -53.08 -25.36 -21.35
CA GLU A 12 -52.38 -24.12 -21.07
C GLU A 12 -51.86 -23.61 -22.41
N ILE A 13 -52.60 -22.66 -23.00
CA ILE A 13 -52.12 -21.90 -24.13
C ILE A 13 -50.96 -21.08 -23.57
N GLU A 14 -49.74 -21.56 -23.77
CA GLU A 14 -48.52 -20.78 -23.50
C GLU A 14 -48.72 -19.43 -24.15
N ASN A 15 -48.85 -18.41 -23.30
CA ASN A 15 -49.08 -17.05 -23.75
C ASN A 15 -47.89 -16.70 -24.65
N PRO A 16 -48.10 -16.47 -25.97
CA PRO A 16 -47.02 -16.31 -26.94
C PRO A 16 -46.17 -15.06 -26.67
N TYR A 17 -46.62 -14.20 -25.74
CA TYR A 17 -45.88 -13.04 -25.28
C TYR A 17 -44.89 -13.35 -24.14
N ILE A 18 -44.92 -14.53 -23.49
CA ILE A 18 -43.99 -14.90 -22.41
C ILE A 18 -42.52 -14.90 -22.87
N PRO A 19 -42.16 -15.45 -24.04
CA PRO A 19 -40.77 -15.38 -24.53
C PRO A 19 -40.32 -13.94 -24.79
N LEU A 20 -41.20 -13.10 -25.34
CA LEU A 20 -40.91 -11.69 -25.58
C LEU A 20 -40.73 -10.92 -24.27
N VAL A 21 -41.63 -11.11 -23.29
CA VAL A 21 -41.56 -10.45 -21.98
C VAL A 21 -40.30 -10.89 -21.22
N THR A 22 -39.94 -12.17 -21.28
CA THR A 22 -38.70 -12.68 -20.69
C THR A 22 -37.47 -12.08 -21.37
N SER A 23 -37.49 -11.95 -22.70
CA SER A 23 -36.43 -11.31 -23.47
C SER A 23 -36.28 -9.83 -23.13
N MET A 24 -37.38 -9.08 -23.04
CA MET A 24 -37.38 -7.67 -22.69
C MET A 24 -36.91 -7.44 -21.26
N ARG A 25 -37.31 -8.31 -20.31
CA ARG A 25 -36.85 -8.24 -18.92
C ARG A 25 -35.34 -8.51 -18.82
N LYS A 26 -34.83 -9.53 -19.52
CA LYS A 26 -33.39 -9.82 -19.57
C LYS A 26 -32.57 -8.66 -20.17
N GLN A 27 -33.13 -7.94 -21.14
CA GLN A 27 -32.50 -6.71 -21.67
C GLN A 27 -32.54 -5.57 -20.66
N LEU A 28 -33.65 -5.39 -19.94
CA LEU A 28 -33.80 -4.36 -18.92
C LEU A 28 -32.86 -4.61 -17.71
N ASP A 29 -32.70 -5.87 -17.31
CA ASP A 29 -31.80 -6.31 -16.23
C ASP A 29 -30.31 -6.15 -16.61
N SER A 30 -29.99 -5.99 -17.90
CA SER A 30 -28.62 -5.74 -18.39
C SER A 30 -28.25 -4.25 -18.42
N LEU A 31 -29.21 -3.35 -18.17
CA LEU A 31 -28.94 -1.91 -18.11
C LEU A 31 -28.32 -1.56 -16.76
N PRO A 32 -27.34 -0.64 -16.72
CA PRO A 32 -26.83 -0.12 -15.46
C PRO A 32 -27.98 0.54 -14.67
N PRO A 33 -28.00 0.37 -13.33
CA PRO A 33 -29.02 0.98 -12.50
C PRO A 33 -29.00 2.51 -12.65
N LEU A 34 -30.18 3.12 -12.77
CA LEU A 34 -30.33 4.56 -12.75
C LEU A 34 -29.96 5.07 -11.36
N SER A 35 -28.81 5.74 -11.25
CA SER A 35 -28.44 6.43 -10.01
C SER A 35 -29.32 7.67 -9.83
N SER A 36 -29.79 7.91 -8.61
CA SER A 36 -30.46 9.15 -8.20
C SER A 36 -29.50 10.33 -8.01
N ASP A 37 -28.19 10.08 -8.06
CA ASP A 37 -27.15 11.07 -7.84
C ASP A 37 -26.73 11.78 -9.14
N CYS A 38 -26.02 12.89 -9.00
CA CYS A 38 -25.43 13.62 -10.13
C CYS A 38 -24.55 12.68 -10.99
N CYS A 39 -24.87 12.54 -12.28
CA CYS A 39 -24.19 11.64 -13.22
C CYS A 39 -23.40 12.41 -14.29
N ILE A 40 -22.35 11.80 -14.83
CA ILE A 40 -21.64 12.31 -16.02
C ILE A 40 -22.42 11.91 -17.27
N TYR A 41 -23.06 12.89 -17.93
CA TYR A 41 -23.90 12.65 -19.10
C TYR A 41 -23.15 12.85 -20.43
N LYS A 42 -23.51 12.06 -21.45
CA LYS A 42 -23.28 12.48 -22.84
C LYS A 42 -24.29 13.56 -23.20
N VAL A 43 -23.83 14.62 -23.88
CA VAL A 43 -24.70 15.68 -24.38
C VAL A 43 -25.71 15.09 -25.38
N PRO A 44 -27.03 15.30 -25.21
CA PRO A 44 -28.04 14.84 -26.16
C PRO A 44 -27.75 15.34 -27.57
N GLU A 45 -27.94 14.48 -28.58
CA GLU A 45 -27.57 14.80 -29.98
C GLU A 45 -28.25 16.08 -30.50
N ARG A 46 -29.50 16.35 -30.11
CA ARG A 46 -30.19 17.62 -30.46
C ARG A 46 -29.42 18.87 -30.04
N LEU A 47 -28.71 18.83 -28.92
CA LEU A 47 -27.91 19.95 -28.41
C LEU A 47 -26.52 19.95 -29.05
N ARG A 48 -25.94 18.77 -29.26
CA ARG A 48 -24.65 18.62 -29.93
C ARG A 48 -24.70 19.12 -31.38
N HIS A 49 -25.80 18.88 -32.11
CA HIS A 49 -26.00 19.40 -33.47
C HIS A 49 -26.02 20.94 -33.54
N LEU A 50 -26.38 21.63 -32.45
CA LEU A 50 -26.34 23.10 -32.42
C LEU A 50 -24.91 23.62 -32.30
N SER A 51 -24.00 22.86 -31.67
CA SER A 51 -22.59 23.23 -31.55
C SER A 51 -21.73 22.05 -31.08
N GLU A 52 -21.16 21.27 -32.00
CA GLU A 52 -20.36 20.10 -31.64
C GLU A 52 -19.07 20.49 -30.90
N LYS A 53 -18.44 21.59 -31.33
CA LYS A 53 -17.17 22.09 -30.76
C LYS A 53 -17.31 22.50 -29.29
N ALA A 54 -18.51 22.90 -28.85
CA ALA A 54 -18.76 23.28 -27.46
C ALA A 54 -18.70 22.07 -26.50
N TYR A 55 -18.87 20.84 -27.01
CA TYR A 55 -19.00 19.63 -26.19
C TYR A 55 -17.95 18.55 -26.51
N THR A 56 -16.99 18.86 -27.37
CA THR A 56 -15.86 17.99 -27.68
C THR A 56 -14.58 18.64 -27.17
N PRO A 57 -13.84 18.01 -26.25
CA PRO A 57 -12.54 18.50 -25.81
C PRO A 57 -11.63 18.77 -27.01
N GLN A 58 -10.88 19.85 -26.95
CA GLN A 58 -9.99 20.28 -28.04
C GLN A 58 -8.53 19.88 -27.81
N LEU A 59 -8.15 19.60 -26.56
CA LEU A 59 -6.76 19.35 -26.18
C LEU A 59 -6.61 18.07 -25.34
N VAL A 60 -7.36 17.94 -24.24
CA VAL A 60 -7.23 16.82 -23.29
C VAL A 60 -8.59 16.14 -23.10
N ALA A 61 -8.67 14.82 -23.31
CA ALA A 61 -9.82 14.04 -22.83
C ALA A 61 -9.61 13.68 -21.35
N ILE A 62 -10.68 13.65 -20.56
CA ILE A 62 -10.63 13.18 -19.17
C ILE A 62 -11.70 12.11 -19.02
N GLY A 63 -11.31 10.95 -18.49
CA GLY A 63 -12.19 9.80 -18.37
C GLY A 63 -12.61 9.18 -19.71
N PRO A 64 -13.62 8.30 -19.73
CA PRO A 64 -13.87 7.39 -20.84
C PRO A 64 -14.64 8.01 -22.02
N LEU A 65 -15.38 9.11 -21.84
CA LEU A 65 -16.34 9.60 -22.84
C LEU A 65 -15.72 10.13 -24.14
N HIS A 66 -14.47 10.56 -24.09
CA HIS A 66 -13.72 11.09 -25.22
C HIS A 66 -12.40 10.35 -25.44
N ASN A 67 -12.17 9.26 -24.71
CA ASN A 67 -10.98 8.46 -24.82
C ASN A 67 -10.86 7.86 -26.24
N GLY A 68 -9.64 7.78 -26.76
CA GLY A 68 -9.35 7.22 -28.09
C GLY A 68 -9.70 8.12 -29.28
N LYS A 69 -10.17 9.35 -29.07
CA LYS A 69 -10.41 10.30 -30.16
C LYS A 69 -9.10 10.75 -30.80
N GLU A 70 -9.05 10.73 -32.14
CA GLU A 70 -7.82 10.99 -32.91
C GLU A 70 -7.19 12.36 -32.61
N GLY A 71 -8.00 13.42 -32.56
CA GLY A 71 -7.52 14.77 -32.25
C GLY A 71 -7.02 14.99 -30.81
N LEU A 72 -7.19 13.99 -29.92
CA LEU A 72 -6.76 14.05 -28.52
C LEU A 72 -5.58 13.12 -28.22
N LYS A 73 -5.16 12.30 -29.20
CA LYS A 73 -4.10 11.29 -29.04
C LYS A 73 -2.80 11.88 -28.51
N ALA A 74 -2.38 13.03 -29.02
CA ALA A 74 -1.13 13.66 -28.59
C ALA A 74 -1.08 13.92 -27.07
N MET A 75 -2.19 14.33 -26.47
CA MET A 75 -2.24 14.53 -25.03
C MET A 75 -2.44 13.23 -24.24
N GLU A 76 -3.12 12.23 -24.79
CA GLU A 76 -3.15 10.90 -24.19
C GLU A 76 -1.75 10.27 -24.17
N GLU A 77 -1.00 10.41 -25.26
CA GLU A 77 0.40 10.01 -25.38
C GLU A 77 1.28 10.79 -24.40
N HIS A 78 1.08 12.10 -24.24
CA HIS A 78 1.85 12.87 -23.26
C HIS A 78 1.58 12.45 -21.80
N LYS A 79 0.32 12.15 -21.44
CA LYS A 79 -0.01 11.61 -20.11
C LYS A 79 0.67 10.26 -19.86
N LYS A 80 0.68 9.39 -20.88
CA LYS A 80 1.40 8.11 -20.83
C LYS A 80 2.91 8.32 -20.74
N SER A 81 3.45 9.25 -21.53
CA SER A 81 4.87 9.59 -21.58
C SER A 81 5.40 9.97 -20.21
N TYR A 82 4.65 10.72 -19.39
CA TYR A 82 5.08 11.09 -18.04
C TYR A 82 5.51 9.87 -17.20
N LEU A 83 4.74 8.78 -17.25
CA LEU A 83 5.09 7.54 -16.54
C LEU A 83 6.03 6.64 -17.32
N GLN A 84 5.98 6.65 -18.65
CA GLN A 84 6.95 5.94 -19.49
C GLN A 84 8.37 6.49 -19.29
N ASP A 85 8.51 7.80 -19.08
CA ASP A 85 9.77 8.46 -18.73
C ASP A 85 10.31 7.95 -17.39
N GLN A 86 9.42 7.55 -16.47
CA GLN A 86 9.78 6.92 -15.20
C GLN A 86 9.84 5.39 -15.26
N GLU A 87 9.38 4.75 -16.34
CA GLU A 87 9.19 3.30 -16.42
C GLU A 87 10.51 2.54 -16.24
N ALA A 88 11.58 2.99 -16.89
CA ALA A 88 12.90 2.37 -16.72
C ALA A 88 13.38 2.42 -15.27
N LYS A 89 13.12 3.54 -14.57
CA LYS A 89 13.46 3.71 -13.14
C LYS A 89 12.57 2.84 -12.26
N LEU A 90 11.26 2.81 -12.50
CA LEU A 90 10.29 1.98 -11.78
C LEU A 90 10.63 0.50 -11.92
N ARG A 91 10.86 0.01 -13.14
CA ARG A 91 11.28 -1.38 -13.41
C ARG A 91 12.62 -1.70 -12.76
N GLY A 92 13.55 -0.74 -12.75
CA GLY A 92 14.84 -0.87 -12.08
C GLY A 92 14.76 -1.01 -10.55
N CYS A 93 13.61 -0.73 -9.93
CA CYS A 93 13.38 -0.98 -8.51
C CYS A 93 13.04 -2.46 -8.21
N TYR A 94 12.70 -3.26 -9.21
CA TYR A 94 12.41 -4.68 -9.07
C TYR A 94 13.63 -5.51 -9.44
N ALA A 95 13.99 -6.48 -8.58
CA ALA A 95 15.11 -7.39 -8.86
C ALA A 95 14.77 -8.38 -9.99
N GLU A 96 13.49 -8.76 -10.08
CA GLU A 96 12.97 -9.64 -11.11
C GLU A 96 12.60 -8.88 -12.38
N THR A 97 12.69 -9.56 -13.52
CA THR A 97 12.25 -8.99 -14.80
C THR A 97 10.72 -9.03 -14.86
N ILE A 98 10.10 -7.85 -14.94
CA ILE A 98 8.65 -7.72 -15.05
C ILE A 98 8.21 -7.84 -16.53
N GLU A 99 7.52 -8.92 -16.89
CA GLU A 99 7.14 -9.25 -18.27
C GLU A 99 5.81 -8.62 -18.74
N PHE A 100 5.51 -7.39 -18.32
CA PHE A 100 4.37 -6.63 -18.85
C PHE A 100 4.79 -5.73 -20.00
N SER A 101 3.89 -5.50 -20.96
CA SER A 101 4.06 -4.41 -21.92
C SER A 101 4.12 -3.05 -21.19
N SER A 102 4.68 -2.02 -21.84
CA SER A 102 4.76 -0.67 -21.25
C SER A 102 3.38 -0.14 -20.85
N ASP A 103 2.38 -0.31 -21.72
CA ASP A 103 1.01 0.13 -21.44
C ASP A 103 0.37 -0.62 -20.26
N GLU A 104 0.56 -1.94 -20.16
CA GLU A 104 0.04 -2.74 -19.04
C GLU A 104 0.73 -2.37 -17.73
N PHE A 105 2.07 -2.25 -17.74
CA PHE A 105 2.85 -1.89 -16.57
C PHE A 105 2.43 -0.52 -16.02
N VAL A 106 2.36 0.50 -16.89
CA VAL A 106 1.93 1.86 -16.50
C VAL A 106 0.51 1.84 -15.95
N THR A 107 -0.39 1.05 -16.53
CA THR A 107 -1.78 0.93 -16.04
C THR A 107 -1.84 0.32 -14.65
N ILE A 108 -1.10 -0.76 -14.39
CA ILE A 108 -1.02 -1.39 -13.06
C ILE A 108 -0.53 -0.38 -12.03
N ILE A 109 0.60 0.27 -12.31
CA ILE A 109 1.21 1.26 -11.42
C ILE A 109 0.23 2.42 -11.13
N LEU A 110 -0.45 2.96 -12.14
CA LEU A 110 -1.41 4.06 -11.95
C LEU A 110 -2.58 3.69 -11.04
N VAL A 111 -3.17 2.51 -11.27
CA VAL A 111 -4.33 2.04 -10.49
C VAL A 111 -3.93 1.84 -9.03
N ASP A 112 -2.79 1.19 -8.79
CA ASP A 112 -2.31 0.89 -7.45
C ASP A 112 -1.86 2.17 -6.70
N LEU A 113 -1.22 3.12 -7.39
CA LEU A 113 -0.86 4.41 -6.80
C LEU A 113 -2.10 5.24 -6.43
N ALA A 114 -3.10 5.28 -7.31
CA ALA A 114 -4.35 5.98 -7.02
C ALA A 114 -5.04 5.37 -5.79
N PHE A 115 -5.11 4.04 -5.72
CA PHE A 115 -5.64 3.31 -4.58
C PHE A 115 -4.89 3.63 -3.28
N ILE A 116 -3.56 3.57 -3.28
CA ILE A 116 -2.73 3.84 -2.10
C ILE A 116 -2.89 5.29 -1.63
N ILE A 117 -2.82 6.26 -2.54
CA ILE A 117 -2.96 7.68 -2.17
C ILE A 117 -4.36 7.94 -1.59
N GLU A 118 -5.41 7.42 -2.21
CA GLU A 118 -6.79 7.56 -1.72
C GLU A 118 -6.95 6.91 -0.34
N LEU A 119 -6.43 5.68 -0.15
CA LEU A 119 -6.45 4.97 1.12
C LEU A 119 -5.78 5.79 2.24
N LEU A 120 -4.58 6.31 1.98
CA LEU A 120 -3.82 7.12 2.93
C LEU A 120 -4.56 8.41 3.27
N LEU A 121 -5.14 9.10 2.28
CA LEU A 121 -5.94 10.31 2.50
C LEU A 121 -7.18 10.02 3.33
N LYS A 122 -7.99 9.03 2.96
CA LYS A 122 -9.21 8.66 3.70
C LYS A 122 -8.92 8.13 5.10
N TYR A 123 -7.75 7.52 5.31
CA TYR A 123 -7.31 7.13 6.65
C TYR A 123 -7.12 8.35 7.54
N ASN A 124 -6.37 9.34 7.04
CA ASN A 124 -6.03 10.56 7.78
C ASN A 124 -7.19 11.56 7.89
N PHE A 125 -8.12 11.52 6.93
CA PHE A 125 -9.27 12.42 6.84
C PHE A 125 -10.57 11.62 6.77
N PRO A 126 -11.19 11.29 7.92
CA PRO A 126 -12.46 10.56 7.95
C PRO A 126 -13.59 11.25 7.18
N GLU A 127 -13.50 12.56 6.97
CA GLU A 127 -14.47 13.36 6.21
C GLU A 127 -14.49 13.04 4.72
N LEU A 128 -13.42 12.42 4.18
CA LEU A 128 -13.34 11.97 2.80
C LEU A 128 -14.05 10.63 2.56
N ARG A 129 -14.56 9.98 3.62
CA ARG A 129 -15.22 8.68 3.54
C ARG A 129 -16.69 8.89 3.20
N ASP A 130 -17.14 8.28 2.12
CA ASP A 130 -18.56 8.20 1.79
C ASP A 130 -19.23 7.04 2.55
N GLU A 131 -20.57 6.99 2.57
CA GLU A 131 -21.34 5.94 3.25
C GLU A 131 -21.16 4.55 2.62
N ASN A 132 -20.71 4.48 1.36
CA ASN A 132 -20.49 3.25 0.60
C ASN A 132 -19.01 2.82 0.58
N ASP A 133 -18.15 3.43 1.40
CA ASP A 133 -16.72 3.16 1.39
C ASP A 133 -16.43 1.70 1.77
N ARG A 134 -15.90 0.95 0.80
CA ARG A 134 -15.71 -0.50 0.92
C ARG A 134 -14.59 -0.89 1.87
N ILE A 135 -13.67 0.02 2.18
CA ILE A 135 -12.50 -0.26 3.02
C ILE A 135 -12.80 0.15 4.46
N PHE A 136 -13.35 1.34 4.65
CA PHE A 136 -13.54 1.93 5.97
C PHE A 136 -14.89 1.59 6.61
N ASN A 137 -15.95 1.33 5.82
CA ASN A 137 -17.28 1.02 6.39
C ASN A 137 -17.56 -0.49 6.45
N LYS A 138 -16.80 -1.31 5.71
CA LYS A 138 -16.92 -2.77 5.80
C LYS A 138 -16.06 -3.30 6.95
N PRO A 139 -16.62 -4.09 7.88
CA PRO A 139 -15.86 -4.65 8.98
C PRO A 139 -14.62 -5.41 8.51
N LEU A 140 -13.50 -5.24 9.22
CA LEU A 140 -12.21 -5.92 9.04
C LEU A 140 -11.44 -5.59 7.74
N MET A 141 -12.05 -4.96 6.73
CA MET A 141 -11.37 -4.70 5.45
C MET A 141 -10.06 -3.92 5.60
N LEU A 142 -10.05 -2.86 6.40
CA LEU A 142 -8.81 -2.13 6.68
C LEU A 142 -7.77 -3.01 7.43
N GLN A 143 -8.22 -3.92 8.29
CA GLN A 143 -7.34 -4.87 9.00
C GLN A 143 -6.77 -5.94 8.08
N ASP A 144 -7.41 -6.22 6.94
CA ASP A 144 -6.94 -7.14 5.91
C ASP A 144 -6.00 -6.43 4.91
N VAL A 145 -6.30 -5.19 4.52
CA VAL A 145 -5.49 -4.39 3.59
C VAL A 145 -4.15 -3.95 4.21
N TRP A 146 -4.18 -3.56 5.48
CA TRP A 146 -3.00 -3.00 6.16
C TRP A 146 -1.80 -3.97 6.23
N PRO A 147 -1.99 -5.28 6.56
CA PRO A 147 -0.97 -6.31 6.44
C PRO A 147 -0.38 -6.44 5.03
N ASP A 148 -1.23 -6.40 4.00
CA ASP A 148 -0.83 -6.63 2.60
C ASP A 148 0.09 -5.53 2.09
N LEU A 149 -0.09 -4.29 2.54
CA LEU A 149 0.79 -3.17 2.19
C LEU A 149 2.22 -3.29 2.78
N GLN A 150 2.44 -4.25 3.69
CA GLN A 150 3.73 -4.51 4.33
C GLN A 150 4.40 -5.79 3.82
N LEU A 151 3.78 -6.47 2.85
CA LEU A 151 4.38 -7.63 2.24
C LEU A 151 5.49 -7.20 1.29
N LEU A 152 6.67 -7.79 1.43
CA LEU A 152 7.84 -7.46 0.62
C LEU A 152 7.60 -7.62 -0.89
N GLU A 153 6.79 -8.60 -1.28
CA GLU A 153 6.45 -8.88 -2.68
C GLU A 153 5.31 -7.98 -3.22
N ASN A 154 4.70 -7.17 -2.37
CA ASN A 154 3.57 -6.31 -2.71
C ASN A 154 3.93 -4.83 -2.51
N GLN A 155 5.02 -4.38 -3.15
CA GLN A 155 5.57 -3.05 -2.95
C GLN A 155 5.61 -2.23 -4.25
N LEU A 156 5.31 -0.94 -4.12
CA LEU A 156 5.60 0.07 -5.12
C LEU A 156 6.78 0.94 -4.65
N PRO A 157 7.62 1.44 -5.58
CA PRO A 157 8.66 2.40 -5.25
C PRO A 157 8.06 3.66 -4.62
N PHE A 158 8.59 4.09 -3.48
CA PHE A 158 8.03 5.22 -2.73
C PHE A 158 8.15 6.55 -3.49
N PHE A 159 9.23 6.72 -4.28
CA PHE A 159 9.47 7.94 -5.02
C PHE A 159 8.30 8.34 -5.95
N ILE A 160 7.58 7.36 -6.52
CA ILE A 160 6.49 7.68 -7.45
C ILE A 160 5.24 8.17 -6.70
N LEU A 161 5.07 7.77 -5.44
CA LEU A 161 4.06 8.34 -4.56
C LEU A 161 4.41 9.79 -4.22
N GLU A 162 5.68 10.10 -3.95
CA GLU A 162 6.16 11.47 -3.72
C GLU A 162 6.01 12.37 -4.96
N ASP A 163 6.36 11.86 -6.15
CA ASP A 163 6.28 12.60 -7.40
C ASP A 163 4.82 12.94 -7.78
N LEU A 164 3.88 12.02 -7.56
CA LEU A 164 2.46 12.23 -7.84
C LEU A 164 1.76 13.04 -6.74
N TYR A 165 2.20 12.90 -5.49
CA TYR A 165 1.64 13.61 -4.35
C TYR A 165 2.54 14.79 -3.98
N ASP A 166 2.48 15.85 -4.78
CA ASP A 166 3.20 17.09 -4.52
C ASP A 166 2.37 18.02 -3.60
N PRO A 167 2.75 18.21 -2.33
CA PRO A 167 2.00 19.03 -1.38
C PRO A 167 2.01 20.53 -1.73
N ASP A 168 2.94 20.99 -2.57
CA ASP A 168 2.98 22.37 -3.06
C ASP A 168 2.01 22.59 -4.22
N LYS A 169 1.58 21.51 -4.89
CA LYS A 169 0.56 21.53 -5.96
C LYS A 169 -0.82 21.06 -5.48
N ILE A 170 -0.89 20.24 -4.44
CA ILE A 170 -2.11 19.65 -3.89
C ILE A 170 -2.46 20.38 -2.58
N THR A 171 -3.17 21.49 -2.67
CA THR A 171 -3.77 22.14 -1.49
C THR A 171 -5.02 21.39 -1.06
N VAL A 172 -4.91 20.60 0.00
CA VAL A 172 -6.06 20.04 0.70
C VAL A 172 -6.57 21.10 1.70
N SER A 173 -7.55 21.90 1.29
CA SER A 173 -8.13 22.96 2.13
C SER A 173 -9.25 22.38 3.00
N PHE A 174 -9.06 22.32 4.32
CA PHE A 174 -10.11 22.00 5.29
C PHE A 174 -10.26 23.05 6.38
N ASN A 175 -11.47 23.16 6.94
CA ASN A 175 -11.93 24.16 7.92
C ASN A 175 -11.29 24.03 9.34
N SER A 176 -10.20 23.29 9.48
CA SER A 176 -9.42 23.20 10.72
C SER A 176 -8.27 24.21 10.65
N LYS A 177 -8.08 24.98 11.73
CA LYS A 177 -7.17 26.15 11.81
C LYS A 177 -5.68 25.87 11.62
N ASN A 178 -5.28 24.65 11.25
CA ASN A 178 -3.89 24.28 10.99
C ASN A 178 -3.77 23.73 9.56
N THR A 179 -3.51 24.61 8.60
CA THR A 179 -3.16 24.24 7.22
C THR A 179 -1.70 23.77 7.19
N GLU A 180 -1.38 22.66 7.84
CA GLU A 180 -0.07 22.04 7.69
C GLU A 180 -0.02 21.29 6.36
N ARG A 181 1.00 21.57 5.55
CA ARG A 181 1.22 20.88 4.27
C ARG A 181 1.59 19.43 4.57
N LEU A 182 0.63 18.52 4.46
CA LEU A 182 0.89 17.10 4.66
C LEU A 182 1.63 16.57 3.45
N THR A 183 2.78 15.94 3.69
CA THR A 183 3.51 15.17 2.68
C THR A 183 2.99 13.73 2.65
N ILE A 184 3.29 12.98 1.60
CA ILE A 184 2.96 11.54 1.55
C ILE A 184 3.63 10.76 2.70
N ILE A 185 4.81 11.20 3.14
CA ILE A 185 5.51 10.65 4.30
C ILE A 185 4.67 10.83 5.57
N ASN A 186 4.07 12.01 5.78
CA ASN A 186 3.20 12.25 6.93
C ASN A 186 1.98 11.33 6.90
N LEU A 187 1.31 11.21 5.74
CA LEU A 187 0.14 10.35 5.61
C LEU A 187 0.47 8.87 5.87
N THR A 188 1.62 8.43 5.35
CA THR A 188 2.14 7.05 5.52
C THR A 188 2.54 6.79 6.96
N PHE A 189 3.16 7.77 7.62
CA PHE A 189 3.55 7.69 9.02
C PHE A 189 2.34 7.42 9.92
N GLU A 190 1.29 8.23 9.80
CA GLU A 190 0.05 8.07 10.57
C GLU A 190 -0.63 6.71 10.29
N PHE A 191 -0.63 6.27 9.03
CA PHE A 191 -1.22 4.99 8.63
C PHE A 191 -0.54 3.77 9.26
N PHE A 192 0.80 3.72 9.28
CA PHE A 192 1.52 2.55 9.78
C PHE A 192 1.77 2.58 11.29
N THR A 193 2.00 3.75 11.90
CA THR A 193 2.29 3.85 13.34
C THR A 193 1.08 3.48 14.21
N SER A 194 -0.10 3.93 13.81
CA SER A 194 -1.36 3.71 14.53
C SER A 194 -1.74 2.24 14.71
N LEU A 195 -1.38 1.37 13.76
CA LEU A 195 -1.72 -0.05 13.75
C LEU A 195 -0.57 -0.98 14.20
N MET A 196 0.68 -0.51 14.14
CA MET A 196 1.83 -1.32 14.60
C MET A 196 1.88 -1.48 16.13
N HIS A 197 1.27 -0.59 16.92
CA HIS A 197 1.35 -0.57 18.39
C HIS A 197 2.80 -0.78 18.93
N ILE A 198 3.80 -0.29 18.20
CA ILE A 198 5.20 -0.36 18.64
C ILE A 198 5.43 0.85 19.54
N GLU A 199 5.51 0.61 20.86
CA GLU A 199 5.87 1.67 21.79
C GLU A 199 7.29 2.20 21.46
N GLY A 200 7.52 3.52 21.53
CA GLY A 200 8.86 4.10 21.36
C GLY A 200 9.40 4.15 19.93
N MET A 201 8.51 4.21 18.93
CA MET A 201 8.90 4.60 17.57
C MET A 201 9.38 6.07 17.51
N GLU A 202 10.10 6.40 16.45
CA GLU A 202 10.44 7.79 16.13
C GLU A 202 9.16 8.59 15.87
N ASP A 203 8.92 9.63 16.67
CA ASP A 203 7.74 10.49 16.54
C ASP A 203 7.92 11.59 15.47
N ASN A 204 9.10 11.69 14.86
CA ASN A 204 9.43 12.71 13.87
C ASN A 204 9.56 12.17 12.44
N PRO A 205 8.53 12.31 11.59
CA PRO A 205 8.57 11.87 10.19
C PRO A 205 9.65 12.57 9.36
N ASN A 206 10.17 13.73 9.79
CA ASN A 206 11.17 14.50 9.04
C ASN A 206 12.55 13.83 8.95
N ARG A 207 12.80 12.76 9.71
CA ARG A 207 14.04 11.97 9.58
C ARG A 207 13.98 10.96 8.44
N LEU A 208 12.80 10.66 7.93
CA LEU A 208 12.59 9.74 6.82
C LEU A 208 12.94 10.45 5.52
N SER A 209 14.24 10.47 5.18
CA SER A 209 14.70 10.95 3.88
C SER A 209 15.18 9.75 3.06
N LYS A 210 14.62 9.56 1.86
CA LYS A 210 14.97 8.49 0.89
C LYS A 210 14.49 7.09 1.29
N VAL A 211 13.20 6.94 1.50
CA VAL A 211 12.57 5.63 1.65
C VAL A 211 12.44 4.95 0.29
N ALA A 212 12.75 3.66 0.19
CA ALA A 212 12.61 2.92 -1.07
C ALA A 212 11.16 2.47 -1.35
N HIS A 213 10.46 1.95 -0.34
CA HIS A 213 9.08 1.43 -0.39
C HIS A 213 8.55 1.25 1.05
N PHE A 214 7.31 0.82 1.28
CA PHE A 214 6.71 0.75 2.62
C PHE A 214 7.43 -0.18 3.61
N VAL A 215 7.96 -1.32 3.17
CA VAL A 215 8.77 -2.17 4.06
C VAL A 215 10.05 -1.45 4.54
N ASP A 216 10.72 -0.70 3.66
CA ASP A 216 11.88 0.12 4.04
C ASP A 216 11.48 1.33 4.90
N PHE A 217 10.27 1.87 4.68
CA PHE A 217 9.67 2.90 5.54
C PHE A 217 9.55 2.38 6.97
N ILE A 218 8.93 1.22 7.15
CA ILE A 218 8.70 0.60 8.46
C ILE A 218 10.03 0.22 9.11
N ARG A 219 10.97 -0.34 8.34
CA ARG A 219 12.33 -0.58 8.81
C ARG A 219 12.96 0.69 9.37
N SER A 220 12.83 1.81 8.66
CA SER A 220 13.39 3.10 9.07
C SER A 220 12.77 3.61 10.37
N LEU A 221 11.46 3.44 10.56
CA LEU A 221 10.77 3.75 11.83
C LEU A 221 11.26 2.91 13.01
N CYS A 222 11.72 1.69 12.72
CA CYS A 222 12.19 0.72 13.69
C CYS A 222 13.65 0.95 14.12
N LEU A 223 14.43 1.72 13.36
CA LEU A 223 15.84 1.95 13.67
C LEU A 223 16.00 2.83 14.93
N PRO A 224 17.01 2.57 15.78
CA PRO A 224 17.30 3.42 16.94
C PRO A 224 17.67 4.85 16.52
N LEU A 225 17.33 5.84 17.37
CA LEU A 225 17.61 7.27 17.09
C LEU A 225 19.10 7.60 16.96
N GLU A 226 19.95 6.90 17.72
CA GLU A 226 21.39 7.08 17.76
C GLU A 226 22.07 5.92 17.03
N SER A 227 22.77 6.21 15.93
CA SER A 227 23.71 5.25 15.37
C SER A 227 24.92 5.16 16.31
N PRO A 228 25.31 3.98 16.80
CA PRO A 228 26.61 3.85 17.44
C PRO A 228 27.68 4.30 16.44
N GLU A 229 28.65 5.08 16.91
CA GLU A 229 29.78 5.53 16.10
C GLU A 229 30.38 4.39 15.27
N THR A 230 30.83 4.73 14.07
CA THR A 230 31.22 3.83 12.99
C THR A 230 32.39 2.91 13.39
N GLY A 231 32.11 1.86 14.16
CA GLY A 231 33.01 0.73 14.31
C GLY A 231 33.13 0.02 12.96
N GLY A 232 34.38 -0.21 12.52
CA GLY A 232 34.77 -0.71 11.21
C GLY A 232 34.09 -2.01 10.74
N PRO A 233 34.54 -2.61 9.62
CA PRO A 233 33.83 -3.71 8.98
C PRO A 233 33.64 -4.88 9.94
N VAL A 234 32.40 -5.07 10.41
CA VAL A 234 32.01 -6.22 11.21
C VAL A 234 31.93 -7.39 10.24
N ARG A 235 32.93 -8.28 10.29
CA ARG A 235 32.85 -9.59 9.62
C ARG A 235 31.58 -10.27 10.10
N THR A 236 30.86 -10.93 9.20
CA THR A 236 29.69 -11.76 9.54
C THR A 236 30.08 -12.75 10.62
N VAL A 237 29.77 -12.42 11.87
CA VAL A 237 29.87 -13.32 13.01
C VAL A 237 28.55 -14.07 13.01
N THR A 238 28.60 -15.39 12.92
CA THR A 238 27.45 -16.25 13.18
C THR A 238 26.86 -15.84 14.53
N THR A 239 25.63 -15.33 14.54
CA THR A 239 25.00 -14.87 15.78
C THR A 239 24.96 -16.02 16.79
N PRO A 240 25.66 -15.90 17.93
CA PRO A 240 25.76 -17.00 18.89
C PRO A 240 24.39 -17.31 19.47
N ARG A 241 24.15 -18.58 19.80
CA ARG A 241 22.89 -18.99 20.43
C ARG A 241 22.78 -18.36 21.81
N ALA A 242 21.55 -18.09 22.28
CA ALA A 242 21.32 -17.58 23.63
C ALA A 242 21.98 -18.45 24.73
N THR A 243 22.04 -19.77 24.51
CA THR A 243 22.73 -20.72 25.40
C THR A 243 24.25 -20.56 25.41
N GLU A 244 24.86 -20.19 24.28
CA GLU A 244 26.30 -19.92 24.18
C GLU A 244 26.65 -18.60 24.85
N LEU A 245 25.83 -17.57 24.65
CA LEU A 245 25.95 -16.28 25.36
C LEU A 245 25.89 -16.48 26.87
N HIS A 246 24.91 -17.25 27.35
CA HIS A 246 24.78 -17.55 28.78
C HIS A 246 26.00 -18.30 29.33
N ARG A 247 26.51 -19.30 28.61
CA ARG A 247 27.75 -20.03 28.98
C ARG A 247 28.98 -19.13 29.00
N ALA A 248 29.02 -18.11 28.14
CA ALA A 248 30.08 -17.10 28.12
C ALA A 248 29.96 -16.07 29.26
N GLY A 249 28.94 -16.18 30.13
CA GLY A 249 28.73 -15.29 31.26
C GLY A 249 27.84 -14.08 30.96
N VAL A 250 27.22 -14.01 29.78
CA VAL A 250 26.29 -12.94 29.43
C VAL A 250 24.99 -13.10 30.22
N LYS A 251 24.58 -12.04 30.92
CA LYS A 251 23.32 -11.96 31.65
C LYS A 251 22.26 -11.33 30.74
N LEU A 252 21.12 -12.01 30.58
CA LEU A 252 19.98 -11.46 29.85
C LEU A 252 19.12 -10.65 30.83
N LYS A 253 18.79 -9.41 30.45
CA LYS A 253 17.92 -8.54 31.24
C LYS A 253 16.86 -7.93 30.34
N VAL A 254 15.66 -7.74 30.87
CA VAL A 254 14.61 -6.99 30.16
C VAL A 254 15.02 -5.51 30.16
N GLY A 255 15.17 -4.95 28.96
CA GLY A 255 15.47 -3.54 28.75
C GLY A 255 14.26 -2.67 29.08
N SER A 256 14.53 -1.46 29.57
CA SER A 256 13.50 -0.46 29.86
C SER A 256 13.12 0.39 28.64
N CYS A 257 13.82 0.24 27.51
CA CYS A 257 13.52 0.97 26.29
C CYS A 257 12.20 0.47 25.67
N LYS A 258 11.48 1.42 25.07
CA LYS A 258 10.23 1.15 24.37
C LYS A 258 10.50 0.68 22.93
N ASN A 259 11.52 1.22 22.26
CA ASN A 259 11.88 0.84 20.90
C ASN A 259 12.23 -0.65 20.82
N LEU A 260 11.58 -1.36 19.89
CA LEU A 260 11.67 -2.80 19.69
C LEU A 260 13.09 -3.30 19.38
N PHE A 261 13.95 -2.45 18.81
CA PHE A 261 15.27 -2.81 18.29
C PHE A 261 16.43 -2.18 19.06
N ASP A 262 16.17 -1.45 20.15
CA ASP A 262 17.20 -0.88 21.03
C ASP A 262 17.78 -1.96 21.98
N ILE A 263 18.57 -2.87 21.40
CA ILE A 263 19.27 -3.92 22.13
C ILE A 263 20.65 -3.40 22.56
N ARG A 264 20.90 -3.41 23.87
CA ARG A 264 22.13 -2.84 24.46
C ARG A 264 22.96 -3.93 25.10
N PHE A 265 24.28 -3.85 24.90
CA PHE A 265 25.23 -4.72 25.59
C PHE A 265 26.25 -3.89 26.34
N ALA A 266 26.25 -3.99 27.67
CA ALA A 266 27.19 -3.30 28.55
C ALA A 266 27.51 -4.18 29.76
N ASP A 267 28.78 -4.24 30.15
CA ASP A 267 29.26 -4.94 31.36
C ASP A 267 28.80 -6.42 31.46
N GLY A 268 28.74 -7.12 30.32
CA GLY A 268 28.29 -8.51 30.27
C GLY A 268 26.77 -8.69 30.42
N ILE A 269 26.00 -7.61 30.40
CA ILE A 269 24.53 -7.63 30.41
C ILE A 269 24.05 -7.30 29.01
N LEU A 270 23.24 -8.20 28.44
CA LEU A 270 22.49 -7.98 27.22
C LEU A 270 21.07 -7.60 27.60
N GLU A 271 20.74 -6.31 27.44
CA GLU A 271 19.41 -5.76 27.67
C GLU A 271 18.59 -5.87 26.38
N ILE A 272 17.45 -6.58 26.46
CA ILE A 272 16.54 -6.79 25.33
C ILE A 272 15.20 -6.13 25.68
N PRO A 273 14.69 -5.19 24.86
CA PRO A 273 13.38 -4.57 25.08
C PRO A 273 12.26 -5.61 25.22
N LYS A 274 11.24 -5.30 26.04
CA LYS A 274 10.08 -6.17 26.17
C LYS A 274 9.24 -6.10 24.89
N LEU A 275 9.21 -7.19 24.13
CA LEU A 275 8.44 -7.28 22.89
C LEU A 275 7.03 -7.83 23.19
N THR A 276 5.99 -7.06 22.85
CA THR A 276 4.61 -7.57 22.85
C THR A 276 4.28 -8.02 21.44
N LEU A 277 4.21 -9.33 21.21
CA LEU A 277 3.93 -9.89 19.90
C LEU A 277 2.42 -10.03 19.69
N ARG A 278 1.90 -9.36 18.67
CA ARG A 278 0.58 -9.62 18.07
C ARG A 278 0.79 -10.24 16.68
N ASP A 279 -0.26 -10.83 16.10
CA ASP A 279 -0.17 -11.44 14.77
C ASP A 279 0.35 -10.46 13.70
N ALA A 280 -0.15 -9.22 13.74
CA ALA A 280 0.34 -8.11 12.93
C ALA A 280 1.85 -7.84 13.12
N THR A 281 2.32 -7.74 14.37
CA THR A 281 3.73 -7.52 14.70
C THR A 281 4.62 -8.63 14.15
N LEU A 282 4.17 -9.90 14.26
CA LEU A 282 4.91 -11.05 13.76
C LEU A 282 5.04 -11.01 12.23
N LEU A 283 3.99 -10.61 11.52
CA LEU A 283 4.01 -10.45 10.07
C LEU A 283 4.99 -9.35 9.65
N THR A 284 4.94 -8.18 10.29
CA THR A 284 5.87 -7.08 10.03
C THR A 284 7.32 -7.54 10.23
N ILE A 285 7.63 -8.17 11.37
CA ILE A 285 8.99 -8.68 11.66
C ILE A 285 9.47 -9.67 10.59
N LYS A 286 8.61 -10.60 10.14
CA LYS A 286 8.98 -11.58 9.10
C LYS A 286 9.36 -10.90 7.78
N ASN A 287 8.58 -9.89 7.35
CA ASN A 287 8.87 -9.15 6.13
C ASN A 287 10.13 -8.28 6.25
N LEU A 288 10.36 -7.66 7.40
CA LEU A 288 11.61 -6.94 7.67
C LEU A 288 12.83 -7.87 7.62
N ILE A 289 12.76 -9.06 8.23
CA ILE A 289 13.84 -10.06 8.18
C ILE A 289 14.09 -10.51 6.73
N ALA A 290 13.03 -10.80 5.97
CA ALA A 290 13.14 -11.19 4.57
C ALA A 290 13.82 -10.08 3.75
N PHE A 291 13.39 -8.84 3.93
CA PHE A 291 13.96 -7.67 3.26
C PHE A 291 15.46 -7.50 3.56
N GLU A 292 15.84 -7.56 4.83
CA GLU A 292 17.25 -7.48 5.24
C GLU A 292 18.10 -8.60 4.65
N GLN A 293 17.56 -9.82 4.57
CA GLN A 293 18.25 -10.97 3.96
C GLN A 293 18.43 -10.79 2.45
N CYS A 294 17.43 -10.25 1.74
CA CYS A 294 17.49 -9.97 0.31
C CYS A 294 18.49 -8.84 -0.03
N GLN A 295 18.59 -7.80 0.82
CA GLN A 295 19.57 -6.73 0.63
C GLN A 295 21.02 -7.14 0.95
N CYS A 296 21.23 -8.27 1.63
CA CYS A 296 22.54 -8.69 2.12
C CYS A 296 23.42 -9.32 1.02
N ASN A 297 23.77 -8.55 -0.01
CA ASN A 297 24.86 -8.86 -0.93
C ASN A 297 26.13 -8.13 -0.47
N LYS A 298 26.80 -8.71 0.55
CA LYS A 298 28.02 -8.22 1.24
C LYS A 298 27.82 -6.99 2.14
N MET A 299 27.98 -7.25 3.44
CA MET A 299 28.06 -6.33 4.58
C MET A 299 26.74 -5.67 4.98
N PHE A 300 26.54 -5.60 6.29
CA PHE A 300 25.43 -4.95 7.00
C PHE A 300 24.12 -5.77 7.05
N CYS A 301 24.14 -6.85 7.82
CA CYS A 301 22.97 -7.13 8.65
C CYS A 301 22.79 -5.93 9.59
N THR A 302 21.58 -5.38 9.68
CA THR A 302 21.13 -4.64 10.87
C THR A 302 20.93 -5.64 12.02
N HIS A 303 21.97 -6.41 12.32
CA HIS A 303 22.11 -7.00 13.63
C HIS A 303 22.42 -5.87 14.60
N PRO A 304 21.83 -5.86 15.81
CA PRO A 304 22.29 -4.99 16.87
C PRO A 304 23.79 -5.22 17.02
N LYS A 305 24.60 -4.21 16.71
CA LYS A 305 26.04 -4.23 17.00
C LYS A 305 26.17 -4.17 18.52
N GLY A 306 26.03 -5.32 19.16
CA GLY A 306 26.25 -5.53 20.59
C GLY A 306 27.07 -6.79 20.88
N CYS A 307 27.52 -7.52 19.86
CA CYS A 307 28.26 -8.77 20.06
C CYS A 307 29.75 -8.66 19.67
N GLU A 308 30.51 -7.84 20.41
CA GLU A 308 31.97 -8.03 20.58
C GLU A 308 32.27 -9.08 21.68
N VAL A 309 31.40 -10.08 21.86
CA VAL A 309 31.48 -11.03 22.99
C VAL A 309 32.67 -11.99 22.88
N ALA A 310 33.37 -12.08 21.74
CA ALA A 310 34.42 -13.06 21.54
C ALA A 310 35.86 -12.59 21.83
N ARG A 311 36.14 -11.28 22.03
CA ARG A 311 37.53 -10.81 22.24
C ARG A 311 37.88 -10.50 23.69
N THR A 312 36.93 -10.08 24.51
CA THR A 312 37.26 -9.51 25.83
C THR A 312 37.39 -10.57 26.93
N VAL A 313 36.83 -11.77 26.77
CA VAL A 313 36.90 -12.83 27.80
C VAL A 313 38.24 -13.59 27.79
N ARG A 314 39.07 -13.43 26.75
CA ARG A 314 40.36 -14.14 26.66
C ARG A 314 41.53 -13.41 27.34
N ASN A 315 41.40 -12.12 27.66
CA ASN A 315 42.51 -11.32 28.22
C ASN A 315 42.47 -11.12 29.75
N SER A 316 41.49 -11.68 30.46
CA SER A 316 41.37 -11.60 31.92
C SER A 316 41.66 -12.93 32.63
N ARG A 317 42.32 -13.87 31.95
CA ARG A 317 42.98 -15.03 32.60
C ARG A 317 44.47 -15.02 32.31
N LYS A 318 45.19 -14.14 33.02
CA LYS A 318 46.57 -14.35 33.46
C LYS A 318 46.64 -13.96 34.93
#